data_AF-A0A1X7NMM1-F1
#
_entry.id   AF-A0A1X7NMM1-F1
#
_cell.length_a   1.000
_cell.length_b   1.000
_cell.length_c   1.000
_cell.angle_alpha   90.00
_cell.angle_beta   90.00
_cell.angle_gamma   90.00
#
_symmetry.space_group_name_H-M   'P 1'
#
loop_
_entity.id
_entity.type
_entity.pdbx_description
1 polymer ?
#
loop_
_entity_poly.entity_id
_entity_poly.type
_entity_poly.pdbx_seq_one_letter_code
_entity_poly.pdbx_strand_id
1 'polypeptide(L)' 'MKIIMKRGYCPKCLEELGVLNSPDQLRVLEAQGKFPRRVAPLMWDADEVDDWLERFTGIRPQRPVCDC' A
#
# COMPACT_ATOMS: atom_id res chain seq x y z
N MET A 1 8.53 20.53 15.71
CA MET A 1 8.48 19.14 15.22
C MET A 1 7.50 19.11 14.06
N LYS A 2 7.96 18.91 12.81
CA LYS A 2 7.04 18.76 11.67
C LYS A 2 6.31 17.43 11.88
N ILE A 3 5.02 17.50 12.17
CA ILE A 3 4.14 16.34 12.16
C ILE A 3 4.15 15.88 10.70
N ILE A 4 4.96 14.88 10.39
CA ILE A 4 4.91 14.21 9.09
C ILE A 4 3.59 13.46 9.16
N MET A 5 2.55 14.00 8.51
CA MET A 5 1.29 13.28 8.32
C MET A 5 1.67 11.94 7.69
N LYS A 6 1.53 10.86 8.47
CA LYS A 6 1.72 9.51 7.95
C LYS A 6 0.68 9.31 6.86
N ARG A 7 1.17 9.10 5.65
CA ARG A 7 0.34 8.99 4.46
C ARG A 7 -0.22 7.58 4.42
N GLY A 8 -1.50 7.47 4.05
CA GLY A 8 -2.17 6.19 3.92
C GLY A 8 -2.45 5.88 2.45
N TYR A 9 -2.25 4.64 2.03
CA TYR A 9 -2.87 4.14 0.80
C TYR A 9 -4.20 3.49 1.13
N CYS A 10 -5.25 3.85 0.40
CA CYS A 10 -6.52 3.14 0.41
C CYS A 10 -6.50 2.00 -0.64
N PRO A 11 -7.50 1.09 -0.65
CA PRO A 11 -7.51 -0.05 -1.57
C PRO A 11 -7.49 0.40 -3.03
N LYS A 12 -8.14 1.54 -3.32
CA LYS A 12 -8.14 2.13 -4.67
C LYS A 12 -6.74 2.55 -5.12
N CYS A 13 -5.92 3.15 -4.24
CA CYS A 13 -4.53 3.47 -4.58
C CYS A 13 -3.72 2.22 -4.90
N LEU A 14 -3.93 1.15 -4.15
CA LEU A 14 -3.23 -0.11 -4.33
C LEU A 14 -3.65 -0.80 -5.65
N GLU A 15 -4.91 -0.63 -6.08
CA GLU A 15 -5.40 -1.08 -7.38
C GLU A 15 -4.76 -0.31 -8.53
N GLU A 16 -4.71 1.04 -8.44
CA GLU A 16 -4.04 1.89 -9.43
C GLU A 16 -2.52 1.62 -9.51
N LEU A 17 -1.90 1.23 -8.40
CA LEU A 17 -0.50 0.81 -8.34
C LEU A 17 -0.26 -0.59 -8.95
N GLY A 18 -1.32 -1.33 -9.32
CA GLY A 18 -1.22 -2.70 -9.81
C GLY A 18 -0.81 -3.72 -8.73
N VAL A 19 -0.81 -3.31 -7.45
CA VAL A 19 -0.63 -4.21 -6.30
C VAL A 19 -1.86 -5.10 -6.13
N LEU A 20 -3.03 -4.54 -6.42
CA LEU A 20 -4.31 -5.21 -6.31
C LEU A 20 -4.89 -5.49 -7.68
N ASN A 21 -5.08 -6.77 -8.00
CA ASN A 21 -6.04 -7.20 -9.00
C ASN A 21 -7.35 -7.71 -8.37
N SER A 22 -7.36 -8.00 -7.06
CA SER A 22 -8.56 -8.40 -6.31
C SER A 22 -8.41 -8.26 -4.79
N PRO A 23 -9.49 -7.87 -4.07
CA PRO A 23 -9.46 -7.69 -2.61
C PRO A 23 -9.14 -8.97 -1.82
N ASP A 24 -9.46 -10.16 -2.35
CA ASP A 24 -9.09 -11.44 -1.75
C ASP A 24 -7.58 -11.70 -1.77
N GLN A 25 -6.89 -11.29 -2.83
CA GLN A 25 -5.44 -11.46 -2.94
C GLN A 25 -4.72 -10.68 -1.82
N LEU A 26 -5.24 -9.50 -1.46
CA LEU A 26 -4.72 -8.70 -0.36
C LEU A 26 -4.83 -9.42 0.97
N ARG A 27 -6.01 -9.98 1.27
CA ARG A 27 -6.24 -10.71 2.53
C ARG A 27 -5.30 -11.91 2.63
N VAL A 28 -5.03 -12.57 1.52
CA VAL A 28 -4.09 -13.69 1.44
C VAL A 28 -2.64 -13.22 1.67
N LEU A 29 -2.21 -12.12 1.06
CA LEU A 29 -0.86 -11.58 1.26
C LEU A 29 -0.64 -11.06 2.68
N GLU A 30 -1.65 -10.41 3.26
CA GLU A 30 -1.65 -9.98 4.66
C GLU A 30 -1.57 -11.18 5.62
N ALA A 31 -2.35 -12.24 5.36
CA ALA A 31 -2.31 -13.47 6.15
C ALA A 31 -0.96 -14.19 6.05
N GLN A 32 -0.29 -14.10 4.90
CA GLN A 32 1.07 -14.63 4.70
C GLN A 32 2.17 -13.75 5.29
N GLY A 33 1.83 -12.55 5.80
CA GLY A 33 2.84 -11.55 6.22
C GLY A 33 3.70 -11.05 5.06
N LYS A 34 3.23 -11.22 3.82
CA LYS A 34 3.92 -10.82 2.59
C LYS A 34 3.53 -9.43 2.13
N PHE A 35 2.58 -8.78 2.78
CA PHE A 35 2.16 -7.41 2.48
C PHE A 35 2.11 -6.59 3.77
N PRO A 36 2.35 -5.27 3.72
CA PRO A 36 2.23 -4.38 4.87
C PRO A 36 0.89 -4.55 5.59
N ARG A 37 0.92 -4.38 6.91
CA ARG A 37 -0.30 -4.44 7.71
C ARG A 37 -1.10 -3.16 7.54
N ARG A 38 -2.42 -3.28 7.67
CA ARG A 38 -3.32 -2.13 7.73
C ARG A 38 -3.00 -1.27 8.96
N VAL A 39 -2.86 0.03 8.75
CA VAL A 39 -2.80 1.03 9.84
C VAL A 39 -4.18 1.50 10.27
N ALA A 40 -5.17 1.39 9.39
CA ALA A 40 -6.56 1.73 9.65
C ALA A 40 -7.51 0.87 8.78
N PRO A 41 -8.83 0.87 9.01
CA PRO A 41 -9.77 0.13 8.18
C PRO A 41 -9.62 0.54 6.71
N LEU A 42 -9.18 -0.41 5.87
CA LEU A 42 -8.88 -0.19 4.45
C LEU A 42 -7.74 0.81 4.18
N MET A 43 -6.82 1.00 5.12
CA MET A 43 -5.68 1.90 4.93
C MET A 43 -4.36 1.23 5.32
N TRP A 44 -3.34 1.42 4.48
CA TRP A 44 -1.97 0.93 4.68
C TRP A 44 -1.00 2.09 4.80
N ASP A 45 0.08 1.92 5.54
CA ASP A 45 1.14 2.93 5.61
C ASP A 45 1.79 3.06 4.22
N ALA A 46 1.80 4.28 3.68
CA ALA A 46 2.29 4.50 2.33
C ALA A 46 3.78 4.20 2.20
N ASP A 47 4.58 4.49 3.23
CA ASP A 47 6.01 4.20 3.21
C ASP A 47 6.28 2.69 3.21
N GLU A 48 5.51 1.90 3.98
CA GLU A 48 5.66 0.43 3.97
C GLU A 48 5.23 -0.18 2.63
N VAL A 49 4.18 0.34 2.00
CA VAL A 49 3.73 -0.11 0.68
C VAL A 49 4.71 0.28 -0.40
N ASP A 50 5.24 1.51 -0.37
CA ASP A 50 6.25 1.97 -1.33
C ASP A 50 7.54 1.13 -1.21
N ASP A 51 8.02 0.85 0.00
CA ASP A 51 9.18 -0.03 0.24
C ASP A 51 8.90 -1.46 -0.24
N TRP A 52 7.70 -1.98 0.04
CA TRP A 52 7.31 -3.30 -0.42
C TRP A 52 7.27 -3.40 -1.95
N LEU A 53 6.66 -2.40 -2.62
CA LEU A 53 6.58 -2.31 -4.08
C LEU A 53 7.98 -2.20 -4.70
N GLU A 54 8.84 -1.36 -4.13
CA GLU A 54 10.22 -1.20 -4.58
C GLU A 54 10.99 -2.51 -4.46
N ARG A 55 10.81 -3.26 -3.36
CA ARG A 55 11.43 -4.59 -3.19
C ARG A 55 10.90 -5.62 -4.17
N PHE A 56 9.61 -5.57 -4.49
CA PHE A 56 8.97 -6.56 -5.36
C PHE A 56 9.25 -6.30 -6.84
N THR A 57 9.23 -5.04 -7.26
CA THR A 57 9.35 -4.63 -8.66
C THR A 57 10.73 -4.09 -9.03
N GLY A 58 11.57 -3.77 -8.04
CA GLY A 58 12.83 -3.04 -8.22
C GLY A 58 12.65 -1.56 -8.58
N ILE A 59 11.41 -1.06 -8.62
CA ILE A 59 11.07 0.28 -9.07
C ILE A 59 10.32 0.98 -7.94
N ARG A 60 10.78 2.18 -7.59
CA ARG A 60 10.05 3.03 -6.65
C ARG A 60 8.74 3.48 -7.31
N PRO A 61 7.57 3.10 -6.77
CA PRO A 61 6.31 3.43 -7.38
C PRO A 61 6.15 4.96 -7.46
N GLN A 62 5.66 5.42 -8.61
CA GLN A 62 5.21 6.81 -8.72
C GLN A 62 3.92 6.94 -7.92
N ARG A 63 3.84 7.97 -7.08
CA ARG A 63 2.71 8.17 -6.19
C ARG A 63 1.41 8.22 -7.00
N PRO A 64 0.48 7.28 -6.79
CA PRO A 64 -0.80 7.33 -7.44
C PRO A 64 -1.56 8.55 -6.94
N VAL A 65 -2.25 9.25 -7.83
CA VAL A 65 -3.21 10.28 -7.46
C VAL A 65 -4.53 9.58 -7.20
N CYS A 66 -4.70 9.09 -5.97
CA CYS A 66 -5.94 8.50 -5.51
C CYS A 66 -6.64 9.46 -4.54
N ASP A 67 -7.95 9.62 -4.72
CA ASP A 67 -8.79 10.42 -3.84
C ASP A 67 -9.30 9.52 -2.71
N CYS A 68 -8.52 9.50 -1.63
CA CYS A 68 -8.87 9.01 -0.31
C CYS A 68 -8.26 9.97 0.73
#